data_AF-A0A955JZ92-F1
#
_entry.id   AF-A0A955JZ92-F1
#
_cell.length_a   1.000
_cell.length_b   1.000
_cell.length_c   1.000
_cell.angle_alpha   90.00
_cell.angle_beta   90.00
_cell.angle_gamma   90.00
#
_symmetry.space_group_name_H-M   'P 1'
#
loop_
_entity.id
_entity.type
_entity.pdbx_description
1 polymer ?
#
loop_
_entity_poly.entity_id
_entity_poly.type
_entity_poly.pdbx_seq_one_letter_code
_entity_poly.pdbx_strand_id
1 'polypeptide(L)' 'MNTKPLAEQMRPTKLADVIGQAHLLDDGGLLQKIVETKQPVSLILWGPPGTGKTTLARIIAHEVDAE' A
#
# COMPACT_ATOMS: atom_id res chain seq x y z
N MET A 1 23.39 -10.35 -13.10
CA MET A 1 23.36 -8.88 -12.96
C MET A 1 21.93 -8.50 -12.63
N ASN A 2 21.67 -7.85 -11.49
CA ASN A 2 20.32 -7.42 -11.13
C ASN A 2 19.93 -6.21 -11.99
N THR A 3 19.04 -6.40 -12.96
CA THR A 3 18.62 -5.37 -13.92
C THR A 3 17.44 -4.53 -13.43
N LYS A 4 16.91 -4.81 -12.23
CA LYS A 4 15.79 -4.04 -11.67
C LYS A 4 16.23 -2.62 -11.29
N PRO A 5 15.50 -1.57 -11.70
CA PRO A 5 15.75 -0.20 -11.25
C PRO A 5 15.65 -0.06 -9.73
N LEU A 6 16.42 0.86 -9.14
CA LEU A 6 16.38 1.14 -7.70
C LEU A 6 14.96 1.45 -7.20
N ALA A 7 14.18 2.19 -7.98
CA ALA A 7 12.80 2.52 -7.63
C ALA A 7 11.91 1.28 -7.45
N GLU A 8 12.16 0.20 -8.21
CA GLU A 8 11.43 -1.07 -8.04
C GLU A 8 11.94 -1.83 -6.80
N GLN A 9 13.25 -1.75 -6.52
CA GLN A 9 13.85 -2.38 -5.34
C GLN A 9 13.42 -1.72 -4.03
N MET A 10 13.13 -0.42 -4.05
CA MET A 10 12.72 0.37 -2.89
C MET A 10 11.20 0.37 -2.66
N ARG A 11 10.41 -0.40 -3.45
CA ARG A 11 8.97 -0.46 -3.24
C ARG A 11 8.67 -1.09 -1.87
N PRO A 12 7.87 -0.43 -1.02
CA PRO A 12 7.45 -1.00 0.26
C PRO A 12 6.70 -2.33 0.06
N THR A 13 6.85 -3.23 1.03
CA THR A 13 6.26 -4.58 0.99
C THR A 13 5.15 -4.78 2.00
N LYS A 14 5.14 -3.97 3.06
CA LYS A 14 4.13 -3.97 4.11
C LYS A 14 3.51 -2.59 4.24
N LEU A 15 2.32 -2.53 4.83
CA LEU A 15 1.64 -1.25 5.03
C LEU A 15 2.47 -0.29 5.91
N ALA A 16 3.18 -0.83 6.90
CA ALA A 16 4.08 -0.08 7.79
C ALA A 16 5.33 0.50 7.11
N ASP A 17 5.71 0.00 5.92
CA ASP A 17 6.87 0.50 5.17
C ASP A 17 6.51 1.75 4.34
N VAL A 18 5.21 2.07 4.22
CA VAL A 18 4.74 3.20 3.42
C VAL A 18 4.98 4.51 4.17
N ILE A 19 5.72 5.42 3.55
CA ILE A 19 6.05 6.72 4.13
C ILE A 19 5.05 7.78 3.67
N GLY A 20 4.54 8.58 4.61
CA GLY A 20 3.54 9.60 4.37
C GLY A 20 2.12 9.05 4.45
N GLN A 21 1.12 9.78 3.94
CA GLN A 21 -0.29 9.35 3.98
C GLN A 21 -0.82 9.05 5.40
N ALA A 22 -0.35 9.78 6.41
CA ALA A 22 -0.72 9.65 7.82
C ALA A 22 -2.24 9.46 8.04
N HIS A 23 -3.07 10.29 7.42
CA HIS A 23 -4.54 10.19 7.48
C HIS A 23 -5.15 8.85 7.00
N LEU A 24 -4.41 8.05 6.25
CA LEU A 24 -4.83 6.72 5.77
C LEU A 24 -4.20 5.57 6.57
N LEU A 25 -3.03 5.80 7.18
CA LEU A 25 -2.15 4.78 7.74
C LEU A 25 -2.00 4.83 9.27
N ASP A 26 -2.21 6.00 9.88
CA ASP A 26 -2.16 6.18 11.34
C ASP A 26 -3.34 5.51 12.02
N ASP A 27 -3.26 5.35 13.35
CA ASP A 27 -4.25 4.70 14.19
C ASP A 27 -5.70 5.11 13.87
N GLY A 28 -6.46 4.13 13.36
CA GLY A 28 -7.86 4.30 12.98
C GLY A 28 -8.09 4.79 11.54
N GLY A 29 -7.02 4.96 10.76
CA GLY A 29 -7.02 5.21 9.33
C GLY A 29 -7.73 4.10 8.56
N LEU A 30 -8.29 4.45 7.40
CA LEU A 30 -9.10 3.54 6.60
C LEU A 30 -8.32 2.28 6.19
N LEU A 31 -7.06 2.42 5.75
CA LEU A 31 -6.28 1.31 5.23
C LEU A 31 -5.81 0.37 6.32
N GLN A 32 -5.46 0.91 7.49
CA GLN A 32 -5.11 0.13 8.66
C GLN A 32 -6.31 -0.73 9.09
N LYS A 33 -7.52 -0.15 9.17
CA LYS A 33 -8.74 -0.90 9.49
C LYS A 33 -9.05 -2.01 8.50
N ILE A 34 -8.87 -1.77 7.20
CA ILE A 34 -9.09 -2.80 6.15
C ILE A 34 -8.15 -3.99 6.37
N VAL A 35 -6.88 -3.72 6.63
CA VAL A 35 -5.86 -4.76 6.89
C VAL A 35 -6.13 -5.49 8.20
N GLU A 36 -6.44 -4.77 9.28
CA GLU A 36 -6.74 -5.35 10.59
C GLU A 36 -7.97 -6.26 10.58
N THR A 37 -9.02 -5.84 9.86
CA THR A 37 -10.28 -6.59 9.78
C THR A 37 -10.26 -7.69 8.72
N LYS A 38 -9.26 -7.72 7.85
CA LYS A 38 -9.17 -8.62 6.69
C LYS A 38 -10.42 -8.56 5.80
N GLN A 39 -11.06 -7.40 5.69
CA GLN A 39 -12.26 -7.18 4.89
C GLN A 39 -11.94 -6.28 3.69
N PRO A 40 -11.64 -6.84 2.51
CA PRO A 40 -11.38 -6.04 1.33
C PRO A 40 -12.63 -5.26 0.92
N VAL A 41 -12.43 -3.98 0.59
CA VAL A 41 -13.46 -3.08 0.07
C VAL A 41 -13.02 -2.51 -1.28
N SER A 42 -13.99 -2.13 -2.12
CA SER A 42 -13.68 -1.45 -3.38
C SER A 42 -13.09 -0.06 -3.10
N LEU A 43 -11.87 0.19 -3.61
CA LEU A 43 -11.15 1.44 -3.43
C LEU A 43 -10.79 2.07 -4.78
N ILE A 44 -10.90 3.41 -4.86
CA ILE A 44 -10.31 4.20 -5.95
C ILE A 44 -9.10 4.94 -5.36
N LEU A 45 -7.90 4.56 -5.80
CA LEU A 45 -6.67 5.25 -5.43
C LEU A 45 -6.38 6.37 -6.45
N TRP A 46 -6.46 7.62 -6.03
CA TRP A 46 -6.24 8.80 -6.88
C TRP A 46 -5.10 9.68 -6.36
N GLY A 47 -4.40 10.35 -7.27
CA GLY A 47 -3.33 11.30 -6.96
C GLY A 47 -2.25 11.40 -8.04
N PRO A 48 -1.31 12.35 -7.90
CA PRO A 48 -0.22 12.61 -8.85
C PRO A 48 0.65 11.37 -9.18
N PRO A 49 1.41 11.36 -10.29
CA PRO A 49 2.34 10.27 -10.58
C PRO A 49 3.38 10.11 -9.45
N GLY A 50 3.79 8.87 -9.16
CA GLY A 50 4.80 8.58 -8.14
C GLY A 50 4.32 8.55 -6.68
N THR A 51 3.04 8.79 -6.40
CA THR A 51 2.51 8.80 -5.01
C THR A 51 2.27 7.42 -4.38
N GLY A 52 2.73 6.33 -5.00
CA GLY A 52 2.65 4.99 -4.42
C GLY A 52 1.33 4.23 -4.60
N LYS A 53 0.35 4.74 -5.37
CA LYS A 53 -0.96 4.09 -5.59
C LYS A 53 -0.87 2.61 -5.96
N THR A 54 -0.08 2.28 -6.97
CA THR A 54 0.09 0.89 -7.44
C THR A 54 0.73 0.01 -6.37
N THR A 55 1.70 0.55 -5.63
CA THR A 55 2.35 -0.17 -4.54
C THR A 55 1.37 -0.41 -3.39
N LEU A 56 0.57 0.60 -3.03
CA LEU A 56 -0.42 0.52 -1.97
C LEU A 56 -1.50 -0.51 -2.27
N ALA A 57 -2.00 -0.57 -3.51
CA ALA A 57 -2.97 -1.59 -3.94
C ALA A 57 -2.41 -3.02 -3.76
N ARG A 58 -1.14 -3.24 -4.14
CA ARG A 58 -0.47 -4.54 -3.99
C ARG A 58 -0.29 -4.93 -2.54
N ILE A 59 0.15 -3.98 -1.72
CA ILE A 59 0.29 -4.19 -0.27
C ILE A 59 -1.05 -4.58 0.33
N ILE A 60 -2.12 -3.84 0.05
CA ILE A 60 -3.46 -4.16 0.58
C ILE A 60 -3.91 -5.56 0.14
N ALA A 61 -3.73 -5.91 -1.13
CA ALA A 61 -4.10 -7.24 -1.64
C ALA A 61 -3.35 -8.38 -0.92
N HIS A 62 -2.03 -8.21 -0.72
CA HIS A 62 -1.22 -9.15 0.04
C HIS A 62 -1.62 -9.22 1.51
N GLU A 63 -1.85 -8.07 2.15
CA GLU A 63 -2.22 -7.98 3.57
C GLU A 63 -3.63 -8.50 3.85
N VAL A 64 -4.52 -8.62 2.86
CA VAL A 64 -5.87 -9.20 3.00
C VAL A 64 -6.03 -10.56 2.32
N ASP A 65 -4.92 -11.19 1.92
CA ASP A 65 -4.88 -12.52 1.29
C ASP A 65 -5.78 -12.62 0.02
N ALA A 66 -5.74 -11.57 -0.81
CA ALA A 66 -6.56 -11.40 -2.01
C ALA A 66 -5.74 -11.38 -3.33
N GLU A 67 -4.57 -12.04 -3.35
CA GLU A 67 -3.73 -12.22 -4.55
C GLU A 67 -4.24 -13.32 -5.50
#